data_AF-A0A6G2V2E7-F1
#
_entry.id   AF-A0A6G2V2E7-F1
#
_cell.length_a   1.000
_cell.length_b   1.000
_cell.length_c   1.000
_cell.angle_alpha   90.00
_cell.angle_beta   90.00
_cell.angle_gamma   90.00
#
_symmetry.space_group_name_H-M   'P 1'
#
loop_
_entity.id
_entity.type
_entity.pdbx_description
1 polymer ?
#
loop_
_entity_poly.entity_id
_entity_poly.type
_entity_poly.pdbx_seq_one_letter_code
_entity_poly.pdbx_strand_id
1 'polypeptide(L)'
;MGLLASFTALAAVASMGTATAAPATLNGSWAPFSRCPVDDPAMLAADGATDTAICVSSHSASGSIKLGNTEVPVGASDLQVGVVNHPGGTSTVVSPAGGALIADSAKVPGGLLGLMCPNDVPVISGICNTLTDVSLNRVTATIESVNTPTGFQLVAGTTTGKPILTLPVRIHLQNPILGDKCYIGSSSDPILLKPQNATQPAISSEKFAGDGTPDTAGQMNRLNLLGATQTDTTYAVPGTNGCGLLGALNWAVNLKTGLPSASGNNNVTLDGAQTYVATMNKPRDQAPDAGKLLAQYWHSAVR
;
A
#
# COMPACT_ATOMS: atom_id res chain seq x y z
N MET A 1 -15.75 -8.07 68.80
CA MET A 1 -16.48 -8.96 67.87
C MET A 1 -16.91 -8.08 66.68
N GLY A 2 -16.45 -8.36 65.46
CA GLY A 2 -16.74 -7.58 64.23
C GLY A 2 -15.47 -6.95 63.62
N LEU A 3 -14.52 -7.70 63.05
CA LEU A 3 -14.44 -8.26 61.68
C LEU A 3 -14.24 -7.23 60.55
N LEU A 4 -13.10 -7.41 59.86
CA LEU A 4 -12.53 -6.68 58.73
C LEU A 4 -13.37 -6.76 57.45
N ALA A 5 -13.26 -5.76 56.57
CA ALA A 5 -13.27 -5.96 55.11
C ALA A 5 -12.63 -4.77 54.38
N SER A 6 -11.35 -4.91 54.05
CA SER A 6 -10.59 -4.08 53.12
C SER A 6 -10.99 -4.41 51.68
N PHE A 7 -11.49 -3.42 50.93
CA PHE A 7 -11.78 -3.54 49.50
C PHE A 7 -10.51 -3.30 48.67
N THR A 8 -9.93 -4.37 48.13
CA THR A 8 -8.95 -4.32 47.04
C THR A 8 -9.69 -4.20 45.70
N ALA A 9 -9.61 -3.04 45.05
CA ALA A 9 -10.09 -2.85 43.69
C ALA A 9 -9.06 -3.46 42.70
N LEU A 10 -9.45 -4.56 42.05
CA LEU A 10 -8.69 -5.15 40.95
C LEU A 10 -8.96 -4.33 39.68
N ALA A 11 -7.98 -3.56 39.22
CA ALA A 11 -8.06 -2.88 37.94
C ALA A 11 -7.89 -3.90 36.81
N ALA A 12 -8.98 -4.24 36.14
CA ALA A 12 -8.94 -5.01 34.91
C ALA A 12 -8.36 -4.13 33.80
N VAL A 13 -7.11 -4.38 33.41
CA VAL A 13 -6.52 -3.81 32.21
C VAL A 13 -7.19 -4.49 31.02
N ALA A 14 -8.21 -3.85 30.46
CA ALA A 14 -8.79 -4.29 29.20
C ALA A 14 -7.73 -4.15 28.11
N SER A 15 -7.23 -5.28 27.62
CA SER A 15 -6.41 -5.35 26.42
C SER A 15 -7.24 -4.86 25.24
N MET A 16 -7.06 -3.59 24.87
CA MET A 16 -7.62 -3.04 23.64
C MET A 16 -6.88 -3.66 22.46
N GLY A 17 -7.39 -4.78 21.97
CA GLY A 17 -7.03 -5.26 20.65
C GLY A 17 -7.40 -4.18 19.64
N THR A 18 -6.44 -3.73 18.84
CA THR A 18 -6.71 -2.89 17.67
C THR A 18 -7.49 -3.75 16.68
N ALA A 19 -8.82 -3.73 16.79
CA ALA A 19 -9.68 -4.22 15.73
C ALA A 19 -9.41 -3.33 14.51
N THR A 20 -8.63 -3.83 13.56
CA THR A 20 -8.60 -3.27 12.20
C THR A 20 -10.02 -3.33 11.67
N ALA A 21 -10.68 -2.19 11.58
CA ALA A 21 -12.01 -2.08 11.02
C ALA A 21 -12.00 -2.72 9.62
N ALA A 22 -12.98 -3.57 9.33
CA ALA A 22 -13.18 -4.08 7.99
C ALA A 22 -13.38 -2.89 7.02
N PRO A 23 -12.84 -2.94 5.80
CA PRO A 23 -13.02 -1.86 4.83
C PRO A 23 -14.51 -1.61 4.58
N ALA A 24 -14.90 -0.34 4.52
CA ALA A 24 -16.29 0.04 4.29
C ALA A 24 -16.76 -0.47 2.92
N THR A 25 -17.97 -1.03 2.86
CA THR A 25 -18.60 -1.34 1.57
C THR A 25 -19.32 -0.07 1.10
N LEU A 26 -18.89 0.48 -0.04
CA LEU A 26 -19.45 1.73 -0.57
C LEU A 26 -20.41 1.48 -1.74
N ASN A 27 -21.41 2.35 -1.86
CA ASN A 27 -22.41 2.34 -2.91
C ASN A 27 -21.87 2.90 -4.24
N GLY A 28 -22.31 2.31 -5.35
CA GLY A 28 -22.18 2.85 -6.70
C GLY A 28 -20.78 3.33 -7.08
N SER A 29 -20.66 4.57 -7.54
CA SER A 29 -19.39 5.13 -8.03
C SER A 29 -18.33 5.28 -6.93
N TRP A 30 -18.71 5.25 -5.65
CA TRP A 30 -17.78 5.23 -4.52
C TRP A 30 -17.14 3.86 -4.26
N ALA A 31 -17.65 2.77 -4.84
CA ALA A 31 -17.20 1.40 -4.55
C ALA A 31 -15.66 1.20 -4.50
N PRO A 32 -14.84 1.82 -5.38
CA PRO A 32 -13.38 1.66 -5.34
C PRO A 32 -12.66 2.35 -4.16
N PHE A 33 -13.34 3.20 -3.38
CA PHE A 33 -12.71 4.13 -2.43
C PHE A 33 -12.95 3.78 -0.96
N SER A 34 -13.03 2.49 -0.64
CA SER A 34 -13.38 1.94 0.69
C SER A 34 -12.46 2.38 1.85
N ARG A 35 -11.30 2.94 1.54
CA ARG A 35 -10.26 3.37 2.50
C ARG A 35 -9.85 4.83 2.33
N CYS A 36 -10.59 5.66 1.58
CA CYS A 36 -10.23 7.07 1.47
C CYS A 36 -10.24 7.74 2.86
N PRO A 37 -9.16 8.44 3.28
CA PRO A 37 -9.05 9.04 4.62
C PRO A 37 -9.82 10.36 4.71
N VAL A 38 -11.12 10.33 4.40
CA VAL A 38 -11.96 11.54 4.30
C VAL A 38 -12.11 12.31 5.62
N ASP A 39 -11.93 11.62 6.75
CA ASP A 39 -11.99 12.21 8.09
C ASP A 39 -10.64 12.74 8.59
N ASP A 40 -9.56 12.60 7.80
CA ASP A 40 -8.28 13.16 8.18
C ASP A 40 -8.37 14.69 8.25
N PRO A 41 -7.77 15.34 9.28
CA PRO A 41 -7.83 16.79 9.42
C PRO A 41 -7.37 17.57 8.19
N ALA A 42 -6.37 17.06 7.44
CA ALA A 42 -5.92 17.72 6.21
C ALA A 42 -6.97 17.65 5.10
N MET A 43 -7.67 16.52 4.97
CA MET A 43 -8.75 16.35 3.99
C MET A 43 -9.96 17.22 4.34
N LEU A 44 -10.35 17.26 5.62
CA LEU A 44 -11.46 18.09 6.11
C LEU A 44 -11.18 19.59 6.01
N ALA A 45 -9.92 20.00 6.08
CA ALA A 45 -9.49 21.39 5.98
C ALA A 45 -9.49 21.94 4.55
N ALA A 46 -9.64 21.09 3.52
CA ALA A 46 -9.71 21.54 2.14
C ALA A 46 -10.94 22.44 1.93
N ASP A 47 -10.70 23.70 1.55
CA ASP A 47 -11.75 24.71 1.46
C ASP A 47 -12.56 24.61 0.16
N GLY A 48 -12.00 24.03 -0.90
CA GLY A 48 -12.58 23.93 -2.23
C GLY A 48 -12.24 25.11 -3.16
N ALA A 49 -11.71 26.22 -2.64
CA ALA A 49 -11.34 27.39 -3.41
C ALA A 49 -9.84 27.42 -3.75
N THR A 50 -8.98 27.23 -2.75
CA THR A 50 -7.53 27.08 -2.89
C THR A 50 -7.10 25.63 -2.81
N ASP A 51 -7.72 24.87 -1.92
CA ASP A 51 -7.34 23.51 -1.59
C ASP A 51 -8.47 22.55 -1.95
N THR A 52 -8.17 21.54 -2.76
CA THR A 52 -9.18 20.57 -3.19
C THR A 52 -8.79 19.16 -2.79
N ALA A 53 -9.64 18.52 -1.98
CA ALA A 53 -9.47 17.14 -1.56
C ALA A 53 -10.03 16.17 -2.60
N ILE A 54 -9.28 15.12 -2.90
CA ILE A 54 -9.67 14.03 -3.80
C ILE A 54 -9.34 12.67 -3.17
N CYS A 55 -10.09 11.64 -3.55
CA CYS A 55 -9.77 10.26 -3.21
C CYS A 55 -9.16 9.58 -4.44
N VAL A 56 -8.06 8.85 -4.25
CA VAL A 56 -7.42 8.07 -5.32
C VAL A 56 -7.42 6.61 -4.91
N SER A 57 -7.81 5.74 -5.84
CA SER A 57 -7.77 4.29 -5.70
C SER A 57 -7.10 3.69 -6.94
N SER A 58 -6.26 2.68 -6.76
CA SER A 58 -5.65 1.94 -7.85
C SER A 58 -5.55 0.46 -7.50
N HIS A 59 -6.15 -0.36 -8.35
CA HIS A 59 -6.15 -1.81 -8.19
C HIS A 59 -5.47 -2.49 -9.37
N SER A 60 -4.62 -3.47 -9.08
CA SER A 60 -4.12 -4.41 -10.09
C SER A 60 -4.22 -5.82 -9.54
N ALA A 61 -4.72 -6.75 -10.35
CA ALA A 61 -4.94 -8.14 -9.92
C ALA A 61 -3.66 -8.99 -10.01
N SER A 62 -2.65 -8.53 -10.76
CA SER A 62 -1.44 -9.30 -11.03
C SER A 62 -0.27 -8.41 -11.45
N GLY A 63 0.93 -8.97 -11.39
CA GLY A 63 2.12 -8.34 -11.94
C GLY A 63 3.38 -9.14 -11.65
N SER A 64 4.53 -8.49 -11.73
CA SER A 64 5.79 -9.04 -11.24
C SER A 64 6.63 -7.99 -10.53
N ILE A 65 7.45 -8.43 -9.58
CA ILE A 65 8.45 -7.60 -8.94
C ILE A 65 9.80 -8.32 -8.99
N LYS A 66 10.82 -7.59 -9.45
CA LYS A 66 12.21 -8.01 -9.51
C LYS A 66 13.05 -7.18 -8.57
N LEU A 67 13.76 -7.86 -7.68
CA LEU A 67 14.67 -7.29 -6.69
C LEU A 67 16.01 -8.01 -6.82
N GLY A 68 17.04 -7.29 -7.27
CA GLY A 68 18.35 -7.88 -7.59
C GLY A 68 18.21 -9.07 -8.55
N ASN A 69 18.53 -10.27 -8.05
CA ASN A 69 18.53 -11.52 -8.82
C ASN A 69 17.20 -12.29 -8.74
N THR A 70 16.22 -11.82 -7.97
CA THR A 70 14.97 -12.54 -7.72
C THR A 70 13.80 -11.84 -8.39
N GLU A 71 13.00 -12.58 -9.14
CA GLU A 71 11.74 -12.12 -9.71
C GLU A 71 10.60 -12.98 -9.19
N VAL A 72 9.52 -12.33 -8.75
CA VAL A 72 8.35 -12.97 -8.13
C VAL A 72 7.08 -12.42 -8.77
N PRO A 73 6.13 -13.28 -9.19
CA PRO A 73 4.81 -12.82 -9.57
C PRO A 73 4.08 -12.25 -8.34
N VAL A 74 3.49 -11.08 -8.46
CA VAL A 74 2.67 -10.48 -7.40
C VAL A 74 1.19 -10.76 -7.65
N GLY A 75 0.43 -10.92 -6.56
CA GLY A 75 -1.02 -11.07 -6.59
C GLY A 75 -1.72 -9.71 -6.68
N ALA A 76 -2.94 -9.64 -6.15
CA ALA A 76 -3.70 -8.41 -6.15
C ALA A 76 -3.03 -7.33 -5.29
N SER A 77 -3.18 -6.08 -5.70
CA SER A 77 -2.74 -4.90 -4.95
C SER A 77 -3.81 -3.82 -5.01
N ASP A 78 -3.99 -3.12 -3.89
CA ASP A 78 -4.97 -2.04 -3.69
C ASP A 78 -4.29 -0.86 -3.01
N LEU A 79 -3.96 0.15 -3.82
CA LEU A 79 -3.46 1.44 -3.36
C LEU A 79 -4.65 2.38 -3.17
N GLN A 80 -4.78 2.97 -1.97
CA GLN A 80 -5.73 4.05 -1.73
C GLN A 80 -5.06 5.17 -0.94
N VAL A 81 -5.32 6.41 -1.34
CA VAL A 81 -4.84 7.63 -0.67
C VAL A 81 -5.86 8.76 -0.79
N GLY A 82 -5.85 9.65 0.20
CA GLY A 82 -6.40 10.99 0.05
C GLY A 82 -5.33 11.91 -0.52
N VAL A 83 -5.73 12.91 -1.31
CA VAL A 83 -4.82 13.94 -1.79
C VAL A 83 -5.48 15.30 -1.63
N VAL A 84 -4.77 16.23 -1.00
CA VAL A 84 -5.13 17.65 -0.99
C VAL A 84 -4.26 18.35 -2.03
N ASN A 85 -4.89 18.87 -3.08
CA ASN A 85 -4.19 19.65 -4.11
C ASN A 85 -4.18 21.11 -3.70
N HIS A 86 -2.99 21.72 -3.75
CA HIS A 86 -2.75 23.11 -3.38
C HIS A 86 -2.53 23.99 -4.62
N PRO A 87 -2.60 25.33 -4.49
CA PRO A 87 -2.18 26.24 -5.55
C PRO A 87 -0.73 25.97 -6.00
N GLY A 88 -0.43 26.27 -7.26
CA GLY A 88 0.91 26.07 -7.82
C GLY A 88 1.26 24.62 -8.18
N GLY A 89 0.29 23.70 -8.14
CA GLY A 89 0.47 22.31 -8.61
C GLY A 89 1.18 21.39 -7.63
N THR A 90 1.23 21.77 -6.34
CA THR A 90 1.74 20.91 -5.27
C THR A 90 0.59 20.13 -4.63
N SER A 91 0.91 19.02 -3.95
CA SER A 91 -0.07 18.16 -3.32
C SER A 91 0.45 17.60 -2.00
N THR A 92 -0.44 17.47 -1.02
CA THR A 92 -0.22 16.69 0.20
C THR A 92 -0.97 15.38 0.05
N VAL A 93 -0.26 14.26 0.23
CA VAL A 93 -0.87 12.93 0.22
C VAL A 93 -1.18 12.52 1.66
N VAL A 94 -2.33 11.90 1.87
CA VAL A 94 -2.81 11.41 3.16
C VAL A 94 -3.00 9.91 3.04
N SER A 95 -2.32 9.16 3.90
CA SER A 95 -2.48 7.71 3.96
C SER A 95 -3.74 7.33 4.73
N PRO A 96 -4.48 6.29 4.30
CA PRO A 96 -5.48 5.63 5.11
C PRO A 96 -4.90 5.08 6.41
N ALA A 97 -5.77 4.87 7.40
CA ALA A 97 -5.46 3.99 8.52
C ALA A 97 -5.09 2.58 7.97
N GLY A 98 -4.01 1.99 8.50
CA GLY A 98 -3.47 0.72 8.00
C GLY A 98 -2.51 0.84 6.80
N GLY A 99 -2.25 2.05 6.30
CA GLY A 99 -1.28 2.31 5.23
C GLY A 99 -1.94 2.53 3.86
N ALA A 100 -1.14 2.97 2.90
CA ALA A 100 -1.60 3.30 1.56
C ALA A 100 -1.81 2.06 0.69
N LEU A 101 -1.00 1.02 0.85
CA LEU A 101 -1.04 -0.19 0.02
C LEU A 101 -1.46 -1.41 0.83
N ILE A 102 -2.43 -2.15 0.30
CA ILE A 102 -2.71 -3.53 0.70
C ILE A 102 -2.33 -4.40 -0.49
N ALA A 103 -1.48 -5.40 -0.28
CA ALA A 103 -1.04 -6.32 -1.33
C ALA A 103 -1.18 -7.76 -0.87
N ASP A 104 -1.55 -8.62 -1.81
CA ASP A 104 -1.54 -10.06 -1.61
C ASP A 104 -0.11 -10.55 -1.38
N SER A 105 -0.03 -11.51 -0.48
CA SER A 105 1.15 -12.33 -0.28
C SER A 105 1.49 -13.15 -1.53
N ALA A 106 2.73 -13.06 -1.99
CA ALA A 106 3.26 -13.85 -3.10
C ALA A 106 4.18 -14.99 -2.61
N LYS A 107 4.15 -16.13 -3.29
CA LYS A 107 5.10 -17.23 -3.02
C LYS A 107 6.43 -16.94 -3.71
N VAL A 108 7.53 -16.96 -2.97
CA VAL A 108 8.87 -16.80 -3.54
C VAL A 108 9.26 -18.09 -4.29
N PRO A 109 9.57 -18.04 -5.60
CA PRO A 109 9.99 -19.22 -6.35
C PRO A 109 11.23 -19.88 -5.72
N GLY A 110 11.20 -21.21 -5.61
CA GLY A 110 12.27 -21.99 -4.97
C GLY A 110 12.26 -21.98 -3.44
N GLY A 111 11.49 -21.10 -2.80
CA GLY A 111 11.34 -21.09 -1.33
C GLY A 111 12.64 -20.78 -0.59
N LEU A 112 12.78 -21.30 0.63
CA LEU A 112 13.96 -21.09 1.48
C LEU A 112 15.20 -21.79 0.90
N LEU A 113 15.02 -22.95 0.26
CA LEU A 113 16.06 -23.59 -0.53
C LEU A 113 16.55 -22.67 -1.64
N GLY A 114 15.63 -22.02 -2.35
CA GLY A 114 15.93 -21.02 -3.37
C GLY A 114 16.53 -19.72 -2.82
N LEU A 115 16.34 -19.41 -1.54
CA LEU A 115 16.89 -18.21 -0.88
C LEU A 115 18.19 -18.46 -0.11
N MET A 116 18.50 -19.70 0.27
CA MET A 116 19.61 -19.99 1.18
C MET A 116 20.47 -21.21 0.79
N CYS A 117 20.10 -22.00 -0.22
CA CYS A 117 20.80 -23.24 -0.57
C CYS A 117 21.18 -23.30 -2.07
N PRO A 118 22.28 -24.00 -2.44
CA PRO A 118 23.36 -24.47 -1.59
C PRO A 118 24.34 -23.32 -1.28
N ASN A 119 24.82 -23.24 -0.04
CA ASN A 119 25.95 -22.41 0.34
C ASN A 119 26.94 -23.29 1.11
N ASP A 120 28.25 -23.09 0.92
CA ASP A 120 29.33 -23.87 1.57
C ASP A 120 29.50 -23.60 3.08
N VAL A 121 28.48 -23.01 3.72
CA VAL A 121 28.50 -22.63 5.14
C VAL A 121 27.89 -23.76 5.98
N PRO A 122 28.63 -24.35 6.95
CA PRO A 122 28.19 -25.51 7.72
C PRO A 122 26.86 -25.36 8.48
N VAL A 123 26.54 -24.13 8.94
CA VAL A 123 25.27 -23.84 9.61
C VAL A 123 24.09 -23.89 8.64
N ILE A 124 24.30 -23.47 7.39
CA ILE A 124 23.28 -23.48 6.35
C ILE A 124 23.10 -24.89 5.79
N SER A 125 24.18 -25.65 5.59
CA SER A 125 24.08 -27.02 5.08
C SER A 125 23.24 -27.93 5.98
N GLY A 126 23.31 -27.75 7.30
CA GLY A 126 22.44 -28.44 8.27
C GLY A 126 20.95 -28.15 8.04
N ILE A 127 20.60 -26.86 7.84
CA ILE A 127 19.23 -26.42 7.54
C ILE A 127 18.78 -26.94 6.16
N CYS A 128 19.64 -26.81 5.15
CA CYS A 128 19.35 -27.30 3.79
C CYS A 128 19.06 -28.81 3.77
N ASN A 129 19.75 -29.60 4.60
CA ASN A 129 19.50 -31.03 4.73
C ASN A 129 18.19 -31.37 5.46
N THR A 130 17.63 -30.44 6.25
CA THR A 130 16.34 -30.61 6.96
C THR A 130 15.13 -30.08 6.17
N LEU A 131 15.36 -29.33 5.09
CA LEU A 131 14.31 -28.69 4.27
C LEU A 131 13.57 -29.63 3.29
N THR A 132 13.54 -30.94 3.58
CA THR A 132 12.70 -31.90 2.84
C THR A 132 11.20 -31.72 3.12
N ASP A 133 10.84 -30.95 4.15
CA ASP A 133 9.47 -30.54 4.45
C ASP A 133 9.05 -29.31 3.61
N VAL A 134 7.99 -29.49 2.81
CA VAL A 134 7.43 -28.50 1.90
C VAL A 134 6.96 -27.22 2.62
N SER A 135 6.60 -27.32 3.89
CA SER A 135 6.13 -26.20 4.71
C SER A 135 7.28 -25.32 5.21
N LEU A 136 8.41 -25.92 5.61
CA LEU A 136 9.62 -25.20 6.01
C LEU A 136 10.33 -24.55 4.82
N ASN A 137 10.16 -25.10 3.61
CA ASN A 137 10.70 -24.50 2.40
C ASN A 137 9.83 -23.32 1.89
N ARG A 138 8.55 -23.21 2.25
CA ARG A 138 7.69 -22.17 1.70
C ARG A 138 8.04 -20.80 2.27
N VAL A 139 8.39 -19.85 1.41
CA VAL A 139 8.59 -18.44 1.78
C VAL A 139 7.53 -17.61 1.08
N THR A 140 6.85 -16.80 1.88
CA THR A 140 5.85 -15.86 1.40
C THR A 140 6.42 -14.44 1.52
N ALA A 141 6.26 -13.63 0.49
CA ALA A 141 6.67 -12.24 0.46
C ALA A 141 5.43 -11.35 0.37
N THR A 142 5.28 -10.39 1.28
CA THR A 142 4.18 -9.42 1.28
C THR A 142 4.74 -8.01 1.23
N ILE A 143 4.27 -7.19 0.28
CA ILE A 143 4.65 -5.79 0.20
C ILE A 143 3.82 -5.00 1.21
N GLU A 144 4.47 -4.26 2.08
CA GLU A 144 3.84 -3.42 3.10
C GLU A 144 4.20 -1.96 2.84
N SER A 145 3.20 -1.06 2.74
CA SER A 145 3.49 0.37 2.74
C SER A 145 4.06 0.80 4.09
N VAL A 146 5.09 1.64 4.05
CA VAL A 146 5.67 2.27 5.24
C VAL A 146 5.73 3.76 5.00
N ASN A 147 5.45 4.58 6.02
CA ASN A 147 5.35 6.03 5.87
C ASN A 147 4.24 6.48 4.89
N THR A 148 4.10 7.79 4.71
CA THR A 148 3.12 8.39 3.79
C THR A 148 3.72 8.54 2.39
N PRO A 149 2.99 8.18 1.32
CA PRO A 149 3.43 8.46 -0.04
C PRO A 149 3.60 9.97 -0.29
N THR A 150 4.35 10.34 -1.32
CA THR A 150 4.63 11.76 -1.61
C THR A 150 4.67 12.02 -3.11
N GLY A 151 4.72 13.29 -3.51
CA GLY A 151 4.95 13.69 -4.90
C GLY A 151 3.88 13.21 -5.86
N PHE A 152 2.61 13.21 -5.43
CA PHE A 152 1.49 12.83 -6.27
C PHE A 152 1.30 13.80 -7.44
N GLN A 153 1.11 13.26 -8.64
CA GLN A 153 0.97 13.98 -9.90
C GLN A 153 -0.24 13.45 -10.67
N LEU A 154 -1.39 14.14 -10.57
CA LEU A 154 -2.64 13.70 -11.21
C LEU A 154 -2.48 13.50 -12.73
N VAL A 155 -1.82 14.45 -13.40
CA VAL A 155 -1.62 14.41 -14.86
C VAL A 155 -0.67 13.28 -15.29
N ALA A 156 0.25 12.86 -14.43
CA ALA A 156 1.08 11.69 -14.70
C ALA A 156 0.23 10.42 -14.83
N GLY A 157 -0.85 10.32 -14.05
CA GLY A 157 -1.81 9.21 -14.14
C GLY A 157 -2.53 9.11 -15.49
N THR A 158 -2.63 10.20 -16.25
CA THR A 158 -3.32 10.24 -17.56
C THR A 158 -2.37 10.06 -18.75
N THR A 159 -1.07 9.93 -18.51
CA THR A 159 -0.02 9.87 -19.55
C THR A 159 0.95 8.73 -19.27
N THR A 160 1.90 8.47 -20.18
CA THR A 160 2.93 7.46 -20.01
C THR A 160 4.27 8.07 -19.59
N GLY A 161 5.13 7.26 -18.94
CA GLY A 161 6.52 7.60 -18.67
C GLY A 161 6.75 8.71 -17.63
N LYS A 162 5.76 8.98 -16.76
CA LYS A 162 5.89 9.92 -15.65
C LYS A 162 5.47 9.25 -14.34
N PRO A 163 6.27 9.37 -13.26
CA PRO A 163 5.88 8.88 -11.94
C PRO A 163 4.57 9.51 -11.45
N ILE A 164 3.67 8.68 -10.95
CA ILE A 164 2.35 9.11 -10.45
C ILE A 164 2.47 9.57 -9.00
N LEU A 165 3.26 8.87 -8.18
CA LEU A 165 3.61 9.20 -6.81
C LEU A 165 4.87 8.43 -6.41
N THR A 166 5.48 8.78 -5.28
CA THR A 166 6.51 7.99 -4.61
C THR A 166 5.88 7.22 -3.46
N LEU A 167 5.88 5.89 -3.54
CA LEU A 167 5.32 4.95 -2.58
C LEU A 167 6.46 4.27 -1.79
N PRO A 168 6.68 4.66 -0.53
CA PRO A 168 7.59 3.97 0.35
C PRO A 168 7.01 2.62 0.80
N VAL A 169 7.77 1.54 0.58
CA VAL A 169 7.40 0.17 0.94
C VAL A 169 8.55 -0.60 1.58
N ARG A 170 8.23 -1.67 2.29
CA ARG A 170 9.14 -2.76 2.67
C ARG A 170 8.51 -4.09 2.29
N ILE A 171 9.30 -5.16 2.29
CA ILE A 171 8.79 -6.50 1.96
C ILE A 171 8.98 -7.41 3.16
N HIS A 172 7.89 -7.96 3.67
CA HIS A 172 7.91 -8.93 4.75
C HIS A 172 8.08 -10.33 4.18
N LEU A 173 9.17 -11.00 4.56
CA LEU A 173 9.43 -12.40 4.22
C LEU A 173 9.00 -13.30 5.39
N GLN A 174 7.99 -14.13 5.15
CA GLN A 174 7.38 -14.99 6.16
C GLN A 174 7.80 -16.44 5.93
N ASN A 175 8.49 -17.01 6.91
CA ASN A 175 8.88 -18.40 6.97
C ASN A 175 9.28 -18.77 8.41
N PRO A 176 8.98 -19.97 8.93
CA PRO A 176 9.32 -20.35 10.30
C PRO A 176 10.81 -20.19 10.68
N ILE A 177 11.73 -20.37 9.74
CA ILE A 177 13.18 -20.27 9.96
C ILE A 177 13.65 -18.81 9.88
N LEU A 178 13.04 -18.00 9.01
CA LEU A 178 13.33 -16.56 8.90
C LEU A 178 12.70 -15.75 10.05
N GLY A 179 11.60 -16.24 10.62
CA GLY A 179 10.82 -15.56 11.64
C GLY A 179 10.00 -14.38 11.10
N ASP A 180 9.09 -13.87 11.93
CA ASP A 180 8.10 -12.83 11.55
C ASP A 180 8.67 -11.40 11.51
N LYS A 181 10.00 -11.26 11.57
CA LYS A 181 10.69 -9.97 11.54
C LYS A 181 11.67 -9.86 10.37
N CYS A 182 11.63 -10.80 9.43
CA CYS A 182 12.50 -10.77 8.27
C CYS A 182 11.92 -9.82 7.22
N TYR A 183 12.56 -8.67 7.03
CA TYR A 183 12.15 -7.66 6.05
C TYR A 183 13.26 -7.34 5.05
N ILE A 184 12.89 -7.05 3.81
CA ILE A 184 13.72 -6.29 2.87
C ILE A 184 13.32 -4.82 2.98
N GLY A 185 14.27 -3.95 3.30
CA GLY A 185 13.99 -2.55 3.64
C GLY A 185 13.34 -2.36 5.01
N SER A 186 13.14 -1.12 5.40
CA SER A 186 12.56 -0.71 6.69
C SER A 186 11.79 0.60 6.57
N SER A 187 11.16 1.08 7.64
CA SER A 187 10.54 2.41 7.64
C SER A 187 11.58 3.54 7.55
N SER A 188 12.80 3.35 8.07
CA SER A 188 13.89 4.32 7.99
C SER A 188 14.71 4.24 6.70
N ASP A 189 14.68 3.10 6.03
CA ASP A 189 15.36 2.85 4.74
C ASP A 189 14.42 2.01 3.85
N PRO A 190 13.37 2.65 3.28
CA PRO A 190 12.35 1.97 2.50
C PRO A 190 12.78 1.77 1.04
N ILE A 191 12.12 0.84 0.36
CA ILE A 191 12.10 0.81 -1.10
C ILE A 191 11.16 1.95 -1.56
N LEU A 192 11.66 2.85 -2.41
CA LEU A 192 10.88 3.99 -2.92
C LEU A 192 10.39 3.69 -4.33
N LEU A 193 9.19 3.10 -4.43
CA LEU A 193 8.57 2.81 -5.72
C LEU A 193 7.97 4.08 -6.33
N LYS A 194 8.16 4.27 -7.63
CA LYS A 194 7.68 5.41 -8.41
C LYS A 194 6.91 4.93 -9.64
N PRO A 195 5.77 4.25 -9.45
CA PRO A 195 5.02 3.67 -10.55
C PRO A 195 4.62 4.75 -11.57
N GLN A 196 4.80 4.41 -12.83
CA GLN A 196 4.40 5.21 -13.99
C GLN A 196 3.64 4.32 -14.97
N ASN A 197 2.73 4.89 -15.77
CA ASN A 197 2.10 4.11 -16.82
C ASN A 197 3.11 3.80 -17.92
N ALA A 198 3.28 2.51 -18.24
CA ALA A 198 4.00 2.03 -19.41
C ALA A 198 3.11 2.07 -20.67
N THR A 199 1.81 1.81 -20.51
CA THR A 199 0.81 1.91 -21.58
C THR A 199 -0.25 2.95 -21.26
N GLN A 200 -0.86 3.54 -22.29
CA GLN A 200 -1.87 4.58 -22.10
C GLN A 200 -3.15 3.99 -21.48
N PRO A 201 -3.66 4.51 -20.36
CA PRO A 201 -4.95 4.08 -19.82
C PRO A 201 -6.10 4.50 -20.74
N ALA A 202 -7.18 3.73 -20.73
CA ALA A 202 -8.48 4.18 -21.21
C ALA A 202 -9.04 5.20 -20.22
N ILE A 203 -9.36 6.40 -20.73
CA ILE A 203 -9.82 7.53 -19.91
C ILE A 203 -11.33 7.72 -20.11
N SER A 204 -12.07 7.74 -19.00
CA SER A 204 -13.48 8.15 -18.99
C SER A 204 -13.81 8.86 -17.69
N SER A 205 -14.95 9.54 -17.65
CA SER A 205 -15.45 10.17 -16.43
C SER A 205 -16.94 9.97 -16.28
N GLU A 206 -17.40 9.86 -15.05
CA GLU A 206 -18.82 9.84 -14.73
C GLU A 206 -19.14 10.75 -13.53
N LYS A 207 -20.30 11.41 -13.61
CA LYS A 207 -20.83 12.18 -12.50
C LYS A 207 -21.77 11.32 -11.67
N PHE A 208 -21.83 11.61 -10.38
CA PHE A 208 -22.65 10.86 -9.43
C PHE A 208 -23.07 11.73 -8.25
N ALA A 209 -24.16 11.34 -7.60
CA ALA A 209 -24.68 11.97 -6.40
C ALA A 209 -23.77 11.68 -5.19
N GLY A 210 -23.91 12.47 -4.12
CA GLY A 210 -23.10 12.31 -2.91
C GLY A 210 -23.10 10.87 -2.34
N ASP A 211 -24.23 10.17 -2.41
CA ASP A 211 -24.40 8.80 -1.92
C ASP A 211 -23.83 7.71 -2.84
N GLY A 212 -23.17 8.08 -3.94
CA GLY A 212 -22.58 7.14 -4.90
C GLY A 212 -23.48 6.78 -6.08
N THR A 213 -24.75 7.20 -6.11
CA THR A 213 -25.68 6.87 -7.19
C THR A 213 -25.31 7.61 -8.49
N PRO A 214 -25.20 6.95 -9.66
CA PRO A 214 -24.93 7.62 -10.92
C PRO A 214 -25.93 8.74 -11.22
N ASP A 215 -25.42 9.92 -11.55
CA ASP A 215 -26.22 11.13 -11.78
C ASP A 215 -25.43 12.13 -12.64
N THR A 216 -25.91 12.45 -13.83
CA THR A 216 -25.27 13.39 -14.76
C THR A 216 -25.27 14.84 -14.23
N ALA A 217 -26.13 15.15 -13.27
CA ALA A 217 -26.18 16.43 -12.55
C ALA A 217 -25.54 16.36 -11.15
N GLY A 218 -24.95 15.22 -10.78
CA GLY A 218 -24.46 14.96 -9.44
C GLY A 218 -23.33 15.89 -8.98
N GLN A 219 -23.12 15.96 -7.66
CA GLN A 219 -22.11 16.82 -7.04
C GLN A 219 -20.70 16.28 -7.18
N MET A 220 -20.57 14.98 -7.45
CA MET A 220 -19.30 14.26 -7.52
C MET A 220 -18.97 13.83 -8.95
N ASN A 221 -17.69 13.59 -9.21
CA ASN A 221 -17.17 13.04 -10.44
C ASN A 221 -16.08 12.03 -10.17
N ARG A 222 -16.08 10.94 -10.95
CA ARG A 222 -15.05 9.92 -10.93
C ARG A 222 -14.34 9.92 -12.27
N LEU A 223 -13.03 10.16 -12.26
CA LEU A 223 -12.16 9.88 -13.39
C LEU A 223 -11.75 8.41 -13.32
N ASN A 224 -11.91 7.70 -14.43
CA ASN A 224 -11.51 6.31 -14.60
C ASN A 224 -10.30 6.26 -15.54
N LEU A 225 -9.24 5.60 -15.11
CA LEU A 225 -7.98 5.41 -15.82
C LEU A 225 -7.68 3.90 -15.83
N LEU A 226 -8.17 3.22 -16.87
CA LEU A 226 -8.33 1.77 -16.82
C LEU A 226 -7.38 1.05 -17.78
N GLY A 227 -6.90 -0.12 -17.35
CA GLY A 227 -6.18 -1.08 -18.18
C GLY A 227 -4.72 -0.73 -18.47
N ALA A 228 -4.16 0.30 -17.84
CA ALA A 228 -2.75 0.63 -18.02
C ALA A 228 -1.84 -0.42 -17.35
N THR A 229 -0.78 -0.84 -18.04
CA THR A 229 0.36 -1.47 -17.40
C THR A 229 1.14 -0.38 -16.68
N GLN A 230 1.40 -0.54 -15.38
CA GLN A 230 2.25 0.37 -14.62
C GLN A 230 3.61 -0.28 -14.35
N THR A 231 4.67 0.52 -14.30
CA THR A 231 6.03 0.03 -14.08
C THR A 231 6.89 1.02 -13.29
N ASP A 232 7.96 0.52 -12.68
CA ASP A 232 9.09 1.33 -12.23
C ASP A 232 10.38 0.50 -12.32
N THR A 233 11.42 1.05 -12.94
CA THR A 233 12.74 0.43 -13.13
C THR A 233 13.88 1.20 -12.44
N THR A 234 13.54 2.24 -11.69
CA THR A 234 14.49 3.26 -11.19
C THR A 234 14.65 3.26 -9.68
N TYR A 235 14.12 2.25 -8.99
CA TYR A 235 14.22 2.12 -7.55
C TYR A 235 15.42 1.26 -7.14
N ALA A 236 16.05 1.63 -6.03
CA ALA A 236 17.03 0.79 -5.35
C ALA A 236 16.33 -0.07 -4.29
N VAL A 237 16.95 -1.19 -3.93
CA VAL A 237 16.44 -2.12 -2.93
C VAL A 237 17.46 -2.23 -1.80
N PRO A 238 17.11 -1.82 -0.57
CA PRO A 238 17.97 -1.98 0.59
C PRO A 238 18.22 -3.44 0.96
N GLY A 239 19.14 -3.65 1.91
CA GLY A 239 19.39 -4.97 2.48
C GLY A 239 18.25 -5.47 3.37
N THR A 240 18.33 -6.74 3.72
CA THR A 240 17.43 -7.38 4.68
C THR A 240 17.77 -7.05 6.13
N ASN A 241 16.76 -7.10 6.99
CA ASN A 241 16.87 -6.99 8.43
C ASN A 241 15.97 -8.03 9.12
N GLY A 242 16.35 -8.41 10.34
CA GLY A 242 15.56 -9.28 11.23
C GLY A 242 15.32 -10.71 10.75
N CYS A 243 16.07 -11.20 9.76
CA CYS A 243 15.96 -12.57 9.25
C CYS A 243 16.71 -13.57 10.13
N GLY A 244 15.98 -14.54 10.66
CA GLY A 244 16.46 -15.52 11.63
C GLY A 244 16.64 -14.94 13.03
N LEU A 245 17.04 -15.79 13.99
CA LEU A 245 17.26 -15.36 15.36
C LEU A 245 18.27 -14.21 15.42
N LEU A 246 17.83 -13.05 15.90
CA LEU A 246 18.62 -11.81 15.98
C LEU A 246 19.24 -11.34 14.64
N GLY A 247 18.63 -11.69 13.48
CA GLY A 247 19.14 -11.29 12.17
C GLY A 247 20.30 -12.14 11.63
N ALA A 248 20.58 -13.30 12.23
CA ALA A 248 21.68 -14.18 11.86
C ALA A 248 21.66 -14.67 10.39
N LEU A 249 20.52 -14.55 9.70
CA LEU A 249 20.32 -14.99 8.32
C LEU A 249 20.23 -13.83 7.30
N ASN A 250 20.33 -12.57 7.73
CA ASN A 250 20.28 -11.41 6.80
C ASN A 250 21.29 -11.56 5.65
N TRP A 251 22.53 -11.94 5.98
CA TRP A 251 23.61 -12.09 5.00
C TRP A 251 23.28 -13.15 3.94
N ALA A 252 22.63 -14.25 4.32
CA ALA A 252 22.31 -15.35 3.43
C ALA A 252 21.20 -14.94 2.46
N VAL A 253 20.14 -14.32 2.98
CA VAL A 253 19.05 -13.78 2.15
C VAL A 253 19.59 -12.71 1.19
N ASN A 254 20.41 -11.78 1.69
CA ASN A 254 21.04 -10.73 0.88
C ASN A 254 21.91 -11.30 -0.24
N LEU A 255 22.79 -12.25 0.08
CA LEU A 255 23.69 -12.86 -0.90
C LEU A 255 22.92 -13.50 -2.05
N LYS A 256 21.84 -14.23 -1.76
CA LYS A 256 21.08 -14.96 -2.77
C LYS A 256 20.17 -14.05 -3.61
N THR A 257 19.53 -13.08 -2.95
CA THR A 257 18.67 -12.10 -3.63
C THR A 257 19.48 -11.03 -4.36
N GLY A 258 20.78 -10.91 -4.08
CA GLY A 258 21.63 -9.87 -4.66
C GLY A 258 21.38 -8.49 -4.05
N LEU A 259 21.17 -8.44 -2.73
CA LEU A 259 20.86 -7.22 -1.99
C LEU A 259 22.03 -6.73 -1.13
N PRO A 260 22.18 -5.40 -0.95
CA PRO A 260 21.38 -4.33 -1.56
C PRO A 260 21.57 -4.25 -3.07
N SER A 261 20.51 -3.88 -3.80
CA SER A 261 20.51 -3.77 -5.25
C SER A 261 20.36 -2.30 -5.67
N ALA A 262 21.30 -1.80 -6.47
CA ALA A 262 21.25 -0.44 -6.98
C ALA A 262 20.09 -0.22 -7.98
N SER A 263 19.69 1.05 -8.16
CA SER A 263 18.73 1.45 -9.20
C SER A 263 19.16 0.96 -10.58
N GLY A 264 18.19 0.60 -11.43
CA GLY A 264 18.42 0.06 -12.78
C GLY A 264 18.54 -1.47 -12.83
N ASN A 265 18.69 -2.14 -11.68
CA ASN A 265 18.72 -3.61 -11.61
C ASN A 265 17.36 -4.22 -11.21
N ASN A 266 16.42 -3.38 -10.82
CA ASN A 266 15.12 -3.77 -10.26
C ASN A 266 14.00 -3.34 -11.21
N ASN A 267 12.87 -4.04 -11.16
CA ASN A 267 11.69 -3.68 -11.93
C ASN A 267 10.44 -4.06 -11.14
N VAL A 268 9.37 -3.28 -11.24
CA VAL A 268 8.04 -3.72 -10.88
C VAL A 268 7.14 -3.48 -12.07
N THR A 269 6.23 -4.42 -12.33
CA THR A 269 5.18 -4.31 -13.34
C THR A 269 3.86 -4.67 -12.68
N LEU A 270 2.85 -3.81 -12.84
CA LEU A 270 1.46 -4.09 -12.47
C LEU A 270 0.64 -4.14 -13.74
N ASP A 271 -0.09 -5.24 -13.95
CA ASP A 271 -0.85 -5.47 -15.16
C ASP A 271 -2.26 -4.92 -15.05
N GLY A 272 -2.73 -4.27 -16.12
CA GLY A 272 -4.12 -3.86 -16.27
C GLY A 272 -4.66 -3.03 -15.09
N ALA A 273 -3.87 -2.11 -14.57
CA ALA A 273 -4.24 -1.29 -13.42
C ALA A 273 -5.56 -0.53 -13.66
N GLN A 274 -6.45 -0.61 -12.68
CA GLN A 274 -7.74 0.07 -12.63
C GLN A 274 -7.61 1.22 -11.65
N THR A 275 -7.31 2.43 -12.15
CA THR A 275 -7.13 3.62 -11.31
C THR A 275 -8.36 4.51 -11.38
N TYR A 276 -8.79 4.99 -10.23
CA TYR A 276 -9.96 5.83 -10.06
C TYR A 276 -9.60 7.06 -9.25
N VAL A 277 -10.16 8.21 -9.61
CA VAL A 277 -10.06 9.45 -8.83
C VAL A 277 -11.44 10.01 -8.60
N ALA A 278 -11.88 10.13 -7.36
CA ALA A 278 -13.12 10.78 -6.98
C ALA A 278 -12.86 12.20 -6.49
N THR A 279 -13.62 13.15 -7.01
CA THR A 279 -13.53 14.58 -6.68
C THR A 279 -14.91 15.22 -6.74
N MET A 280 -15.09 16.34 -6.05
CA MET A 280 -16.23 17.22 -6.30
C MET A 280 -16.18 17.78 -7.73
N ASN A 281 -17.35 17.93 -8.37
CA ASN A 281 -17.49 18.55 -9.69
C ASN A 281 -17.16 20.05 -9.68
N LYS A 282 -17.58 20.75 -8.62
CA LYS A 282 -17.41 22.19 -8.45
C LYS A 282 -17.01 22.51 -7.01
N PRO A 283 -15.79 22.14 -6.59
CA PRO A 283 -15.35 22.32 -5.20
C PRO A 283 -15.40 23.79 -4.76
N ARG A 284 -15.16 24.74 -5.67
CA ARG A 284 -15.21 26.18 -5.37
C ARG A 284 -16.61 26.67 -5.00
N ASP A 285 -17.65 26.07 -5.56
CA ASP A 285 -19.04 26.41 -5.22
C ASP A 285 -19.43 25.91 -3.82
N GLN A 286 -18.61 25.02 -3.25
CA GLN A 286 -18.79 24.42 -1.92
C GLN A 286 -17.89 25.06 -0.86
N ALA A 287 -17.16 26.11 -1.22
CA ALA A 287 -16.26 26.77 -0.27
C ALA A 287 -17.03 27.48 0.85
N PRO A 288 -16.51 27.46 2.09
CA PRO A 288 -15.19 26.96 2.51
C PRO A 288 -15.21 25.51 3.03
N ASP A 289 -16.25 24.73 2.77
CA ASP A 289 -16.51 23.45 3.45
C ASP A 289 -16.38 22.22 2.52
N ALA A 290 -15.69 22.36 1.37
CA ALA A 290 -15.63 21.29 0.37
C ALA A 290 -15.06 19.97 0.92
N GLY A 291 -14.02 20.01 1.75
CA GLY A 291 -13.45 18.83 2.41
C GLY A 291 -14.44 18.13 3.36
N LYS A 292 -15.20 18.91 4.13
CA LYS A 292 -16.25 18.38 5.03
C LYS A 292 -17.40 17.77 4.24
N LEU A 293 -17.83 18.41 3.16
CA LEU A 293 -18.88 17.88 2.29
C LEU A 293 -18.42 16.63 1.55
N LEU A 294 -17.15 16.53 1.15
CA LEU A 294 -16.57 15.32 0.56
C LEU A 294 -16.67 14.15 1.54
N ALA A 295 -16.31 14.38 2.81
CA ALA A 295 -16.44 13.37 3.85
C ALA A 295 -17.90 12.97 4.08
N GLN A 296 -18.82 13.94 4.14
CA GLN A 296 -20.26 13.66 4.26
C GLN A 296 -20.79 12.79 3.12
N TYR A 297 -20.39 13.08 1.88
CA TYR A 297 -20.77 12.29 0.71
C TYR A 297 -20.20 10.87 0.78
N TRP A 298 -18.92 10.72 1.08
CA TRP A 298 -18.30 9.41 1.25
C TRP A 298 -19.02 8.58 2.33
N HIS A 299 -19.29 9.16 3.50
CA HIS A 299 -20.02 8.49 4.59
C HIS A 299 -21.46 8.14 4.21
N SER A 300 -22.13 8.99 3.42
CA SER A 300 -23.50 8.71 2.94
C SER A 300 -23.58 7.52 1.98
N ALA A 301 -22.45 7.09 1.42
CA ALA A 301 -22.36 5.95 0.52
C ALA A 301 -22.01 4.63 1.23
N VAL A 302 -21.71 4.64 2.53
CA VAL A 302 -21.41 3.44 3.31
C VAL A 302 -22.67 2.59 3.47
N ARG A 303 -22.53 1.29 3.20
CA ARG A 303 -23.60 0.27 3.31
C ARG A 303 -23.40 -0.63 4.52
#